data_AF-A0A9E5GC81-F1
#
_entry.id   AF-A0A9E5GC81-F1
#
_cell.length_a   1.000
_cell.length_b   1.000
_cell.length_c   1.000
_cell.angle_alpha   90.00
_cell.angle_beta   90.00
_cell.angle_gamma   90.00
#
_symmetry.space_group_name_H-M   'P 1'
#
loop_
_entity.id
_entity.type
_entity.pdbx_description
1 polymer ?
#
loop_
_entity_poly.entity_id
_entity_poly.type
_entity_poly.pdbx_seq_one_letter_code
_entity_poly.pdbx_strand_id
1 'polypeptide(L)'
;IRPLAQVMSNLGVRRGMVVHGQDGMDEITLTSPTMVCELKDGTFSEYSITPEQFGFKRCSKEALLGGNAKENAQITRSILDGTFKGPKREVVLLNSGCALYIAGRTNTIAEGISLAEEAIDSGKALMQLQNFIRLSNEER
;
A
#
# COMPACT_ATOMS: atom_id res chain seq x y z
N ILE A 1 -14.19 9.89 -6.41
CA ILE A 1 -13.41 8.67 -6.72
C ILE A 1 -14.12 7.67 -7.65
N ARG A 2 -15.44 7.47 -7.53
CA ARG A 2 -16.22 6.53 -8.37
C ARG A 2 -16.08 6.64 -9.90
N PRO A 3 -15.97 7.83 -10.52
CA PRO A 3 -15.81 7.89 -11.98
C PRO A 3 -14.58 7.12 -12.49
N LEU A 4 -13.48 7.13 -11.73
CA LEU A 4 -12.27 6.39 -12.09
C LEU A 4 -12.49 4.87 -11.98
N ALA A 5 -13.20 4.41 -10.96
CA ALA A 5 -13.56 3.00 -10.83
C ALA A 5 -14.43 2.54 -12.01
N GLN A 6 -15.36 3.39 -12.47
CA GLN A 6 -16.18 3.11 -13.66
C GLN A 6 -15.31 2.95 -14.91
N VAL A 7 -14.32 3.82 -15.10
CA VAL A 7 -13.35 3.70 -16.20
C VAL A 7 -12.60 2.37 -16.12
N MET A 8 -12.12 1.98 -14.94
CA MET A 8 -11.46 0.68 -14.74
C MET A 8 -12.36 -0.49 -15.14
N SER A 9 -13.62 -0.48 -14.72
CA SER A 9 -14.59 -1.51 -15.10
C SER A 9 -14.83 -1.54 -16.61
N ASN A 10 -14.94 -0.37 -17.26
CA ASN A 10 -15.15 -0.28 -18.70
C ASN A 10 -13.94 -0.81 -19.50
N LEU A 11 -12.73 -0.72 -18.94
CA LEU A 11 -11.49 -1.28 -19.50
C LEU A 11 -11.30 -2.78 -19.19
N GLY A 12 -12.26 -3.42 -18.53
CA GLY A 12 -12.24 -4.86 -18.25
C GLY A 12 -11.54 -5.27 -16.94
N VAL A 13 -11.25 -4.31 -16.05
CA VAL A 13 -10.74 -4.64 -14.70
C VAL A 13 -11.84 -5.35 -13.91
N ARG A 14 -11.52 -6.51 -13.34
CA ARG A 14 -12.47 -7.30 -12.52
C ARG A 14 -12.47 -6.93 -11.05
N ARG A 15 -11.28 -6.65 -10.49
CA ARG A 15 -11.09 -6.21 -9.11
C ARG A 15 -10.17 -5.00 -9.08
N GLY A 16 -10.57 -3.95 -8.36
CA GLY A 16 -9.82 -2.71 -8.27
C GLY A 16 -10.24 -1.89 -7.06
N MET A 17 -9.35 -1.00 -6.62
CA MET A 17 -9.62 -0.09 -5.50
C MET A 17 -9.13 1.30 -5.89
N VAL A 18 -10.05 2.25 -5.98
CA VAL A 18 -9.70 3.68 -6.12
C VAL A 18 -9.74 4.31 -4.75
N VAL A 19 -8.64 4.96 -4.37
CA VAL A 19 -8.47 5.54 -3.04
C VAL A 19 -8.23 7.05 -3.13
N HIS A 20 -8.59 7.77 -2.06
CA HIS A 20 -8.25 9.18 -1.88
C HIS A 20 -8.18 9.50 -0.38
N GLY A 21 -6.99 9.83 0.11
CA GLY A 21 -6.78 10.31 1.47
C GLY A 21 -7.45 11.67 1.66
N GLN A 22 -8.18 11.86 2.77
CA GLN A 22 -8.87 13.13 3.06
C GLN A 22 -7.89 14.27 3.37
N ASP A 23 -6.61 13.97 3.56
CA ASP A 23 -5.48 14.89 3.62
C ASP A 23 -4.96 15.34 2.24
N GLY A 24 -5.61 14.90 1.16
CA GLY A 24 -5.29 15.24 -0.22
C GLY A 24 -4.36 14.26 -0.92
N MET A 25 -4.01 13.13 -0.28
CA MET A 25 -3.15 12.11 -0.86
C MET A 25 -3.91 11.26 -1.90
N ASP A 26 -3.19 10.78 -2.91
CA ASP A 26 -3.65 9.84 -3.94
C ASP A 26 -3.46 8.37 -3.52
N GLU A 27 -3.05 8.14 -2.27
CA GLU A 27 -2.84 6.84 -1.64
C GLU A 27 -3.62 6.71 -0.31
N ILE A 28 -3.57 5.52 0.30
CA ILE A 28 -4.08 5.35 1.66
C ILE A 28 -3.09 5.96 2.64
N THR A 29 -3.58 6.81 3.53
CA THR A 29 -2.75 7.60 4.46
C THR A 29 -2.93 7.16 5.91
N LEU A 30 -1.94 7.47 6.75
CA LEU A 30 -2.05 7.35 8.21
C LEU A 30 -2.47 8.67 8.89
N THR A 31 -2.65 9.77 8.17
CA THR A 31 -2.94 11.06 8.82
C THR A 31 -4.45 11.31 8.98
N SER A 32 -5.27 10.68 8.14
CA SER A 32 -6.71 10.94 8.00
C SER A 32 -7.46 9.70 7.49
N PRO A 33 -8.81 9.70 7.49
CA PRO A 33 -9.57 8.68 6.78
C PRO A 33 -9.26 8.68 5.28
N THR A 34 -9.37 7.52 4.66
CA THR A 34 -9.24 7.35 3.20
C THR A 34 -10.57 6.92 2.61
N MET A 35 -11.06 7.67 1.62
CA MET A 35 -12.23 7.27 0.85
C MET A 35 -11.85 6.18 -0.15
N VAL A 36 -12.69 5.16 -0.26
CA VAL A 36 -12.46 3.99 -1.12
C VAL A 36 -13.67 3.77 -2.02
N CYS A 37 -13.41 3.51 -3.30
CA CYS A 37 -14.37 2.94 -4.23
C CYS A 37 -13.79 1.62 -4.74
N GLU A 38 -14.31 0.52 -4.21
CA GLU A 38 -13.92 -0.83 -4.58
C GLU A 38 -14.79 -1.32 -5.74
N LEU A 39 -14.13 -1.80 -6.79
CA LEU A 39 -14.73 -2.55 -7.88
C LEU A 39 -14.47 -4.04 -7.62
N LYS A 40 -15.53 -4.83 -7.58
CA LYS A 40 -15.47 -6.28 -7.47
C LYS A 40 -16.54 -6.91 -8.35
N ASP A 41 -16.11 -7.57 -9.42
CA ASP A 41 -16.97 -8.31 -10.35
C ASP A 41 -18.16 -7.47 -10.86
N GLY A 42 -17.87 -6.24 -11.29
CA GLY A 42 -18.87 -5.28 -11.80
C GLY A 42 -19.69 -4.57 -10.71
N THR A 43 -19.51 -4.92 -9.44
CA THR A 43 -20.15 -4.23 -8.31
C THR A 43 -19.22 -3.16 -7.76
N PHE A 44 -19.79 -1.98 -7.48
CA PHE A 44 -19.09 -0.86 -6.86
C PHE A 44 -19.53 -0.70 -5.42
N SER A 45 -18.58 -0.61 -4.50
CA SER A 45 -18.83 -0.32 -3.08
C SER A 45 -18.01 0.89 -2.67
N GLU A 46 -18.70 1.90 -2.12
CA GLU A 46 -18.07 3.13 -1.62
C GLU A 46 -18.08 3.10 -0.09
N TYR A 47 -16.91 3.25 0.51
CA TYR A 47 -16.73 3.25 1.96
C TYR A 47 -15.53 4.09 2.35
N SER A 48 -15.31 4.25 3.66
CA SER A 48 -14.13 4.92 4.21
C SER A 48 -13.39 3.96 5.11
N ILE A 49 -12.06 3.99 5.03
CA ILE A 49 -11.19 3.27 5.94
C ILE A 49 -10.39 4.24 6.80
N THR A 50 -10.05 3.84 8.03
CA THR A 50 -9.18 4.62 8.91
C THR A 50 -8.02 3.77 9.42
N PRO A 51 -6.87 4.39 9.78
CA PRO A 51 -5.72 3.65 10.32
C PRO A 51 -6.08 2.76 11.51
N GLU A 52 -6.97 3.24 12.38
CA GLU A 52 -7.33 2.59 13.64
C GLU A 52 -8.09 1.27 13.43
N GLN A 53 -8.81 1.12 12.31
CA GLN A 53 -9.49 -0.14 11.97
C GLN A 53 -8.51 -1.30 11.78
N PHE A 54 -7.24 -1.01 11.52
CA PHE A 54 -6.18 -1.98 11.31
C PHE A 54 -5.12 -1.96 12.41
N GLY A 55 -5.39 -1.29 13.54
CA GLY A 55 -4.49 -1.22 14.68
C GLY A 55 -3.38 -0.16 14.58
N PHE A 56 -3.36 0.65 13.50
CA PHE A 56 -2.43 1.76 13.36
C PHE A 56 -2.94 3.02 14.08
N LYS A 57 -2.01 3.87 14.50
CA LYS A 57 -2.34 5.19 15.06
C LYS A 57 -2.21 6.25 13.99
N ARG A 58 -3.03 7.29 14.07
CA ARG A 58 -2.80 8.46 13.23
C ARG A 58 -1.47 9.12 13.57
N CYS A 59 -0.82 9.64 12.54
CA CYS A 59 0.42 10.40 12.67
C CYS A 59 0.29 11.76 11.99
N SER A 60 1.25 12.65 12.28
CA SER A 60 1.33 13.92 11.59
C SER A 60 1.88 13.73 10.17
N LYS A 61 1.60 14.68 9.28
CA LYS A 61 2.12 14.63 7.91
C LYS A 61 3.64 14.60 7.88
N GLU A 62 4.29 15.29 8.82
CA GLU A 62 5.74 15.36 8.98
C GLU A 62 6.35 13.98 9.28
N ALA A 63 5.62 13.11 9.98
CA ALA A 63 6.07 11.75 10.25
C ALA A 63 6.16 10.88 8.99
N LEU A 64 5.40 11.22 7.94
CA LEU A 64 5.40 10.53 6.65
C LEU A 64 6.30 11.20 5.60
N LEU A 65 6.77 12.44 5.85
CA LEU A 65 7.60 13.17 4.87
C LEU A 65 8.85 12.37 4.49
N GLY A 66 9.03 12.17 3.20
CA GLY A 66 10.29 11.76 2.61
C GLY A 66 11.32 12.89 2.64
N GLY A 67 12.52 12.56 2.20
CA GLY A 67 13.62 13.50 1.98
C GLY A 67 13.99 13.60 0.51
N ASN A 68 15.28 13.82 0.24
CA ASN A 68 15.83 13.75 -1.11
C ASN A 68 15.90 12.31 -1.64
N ALA A 69 16.30 12.13 -2.91
CA ALA A 69 16.33 10.82 -3.56
C ALA A 69 17.19 9.78 -2.84
N LYS A 70 18.35 10.17 -2.29
CA LYS A 70 19.24 9.24 -1.55
C LYS A 70 18.63 8.85 -0.22
N GLU A 71 18.06 9.82 0.49
CA GLU A 71 17.37 9.59 1.77
C GLU A 71 16.15 8.67 1.58
N ASN A 72 15.32 8.92 0.57
CA ASN A 72 14.17 8.07 0.28
C ASN A 72 14.59 6.64 -0.09
N ALA A 73 15.65 6.48 -0.88
CA ALA A 73 16.17 5.15 -1.21
C ALA A 73 16.65 4.39 0.05
N GLN A 74 17.29 5.08 0.99
CA GLN A 74 17.70 4.50 2.27
C GLN A 74 16.48 4.12 3.11
N ILE A 75 15.52 5.04 3.28
CA ILE A 75 14.26 4.78 4.01
C ILE A 75 13.55 3.56 3.45
N THR A 76 13.36 3.50 2.13
CA THR A 76 12.70 2.36 1.48
C THR A 76 13.45 1.06 1.72
N ARG A 77 14.78 1.05 1.57
CA ARG A 77 15.58 -0.16 1.86
C ARG A 77 15.44 -0.61 3.31
N SER A 78 15.52 0.33 4.25
CA SER A 78 15.35 0.04 5.68
C SER A 78 13.94 -0.41 6.06
N ILE A 79 12.91 0.00 5.30
CA ILE A 79 11.56 -0.57 5.45
C ILE A 79 11.56 -2.02 4.94
N LEU A 80 12.10 -2.27 3.75
CA LEU A 80 12.06 -3.59 3.11
C LEU A 80 12.94 -4.64 3.80
N ASP A 81 14.03 -4.23 4.45
CA ASP A 81 14.91 -5.10 5.25
C ASP A 81 14.39 -5.33 6.68
N GLY A 82 13.28 -4.69 7.05
CA GLY A 82 12.61 -4.85 8.33
C GLY A 82 13.21 -4.06 9.50
N THR A 83 14.32 -3.34 9.30
CA THR A 83 15.02 -2.59 10.35
C THR A 83 14.30 -1.29 10.74
N PHE A 84 13.61 -0.65 9.79
CA PHE A 84 12.82 0.55 10.07
C PHE A 84 11.49 0.18 10.73
N LYS A 85 11.19 0.82 11.86
CA LYS A 85 9.90 0.72 12.57
C LYS A 85 9.29 2.13 12.69
N GLY A 86 7.97 2.22 12.58
CA GLY A 86 7.22 3.47 12.71
C GLY A 86 6.36 3.84 11.49
N PRO A 87 5.81 5.07 11.45
CA PRO A 87 4.70 5.44 10.55
C PRO A 87 4.98 5.23 9.07
N LYS A 88 6.22 5.45 8.60
CA LYS A 88 6.60 5.23 7.19
C LYS A 88 6.52 3.76 6.79
N ARG A 89 6.83 2.83 7.70
CA ARG A 89 6.61 1.39 7.47
C ARG A 89 5.13 1.05 7.54
N GLU A 90 4.42 1.59 8.53
CA GLU A 90 2.99 1.31 8.74
C GLU A 90 2.14 1.73 7.53
N VAL A 91 2.42 2.88 6.90
CA VAL A 91 1.70 3.30 5.67
C VAL A 91 2.00 2.38 4.48
N VAL A 92 3.23 1.85 4.40
CA VAL A 92 3.60 0.83 3.39
C VAL A 92 2.84 -0.46 3.64
N LEU A 93 2.73 -0.90 4.90
CA LEU A 93 1.97 -2.11 5.27
C LEU A 93 0.49 -1.96 4.92
N LEU A 94 -0.12 -0.82 5.21
CA LEU A 94 -1.52 -0.55 4.91
C LEU A 94 -1.81 -0.56 3.40
N ASN A 95 -1.02 0.16 2.60
CA ASN A 95 -1.17 0.16 1.15
C ASN A 95 -0.89 -1.22 0.52
N SER A 96 0.16 -1.90 0.98
CA SER A 96 0.51 -3.24 0.51
C SER A 96 -0.56 -4.27 0.88
N GLY A 97 -1.16 -4.16 2.06
CA GLY A 97 -2.25 -5.02 2.51
C GLY A 97 -3.50 -4.88 1.65
N CYS A 98 -3.87 -3.64 1.28
CA CYS A 98 -4.93 -3.41 0.31
C CYS A 98 -4.60 -3.99 -1.08
N ALA A 99 -3.35 -3.83 -1.54
CA ALA A 99 -2.92 -4.40 -2.81
C ALA A 99 -3.01 -5.94 -2.82
N LEU A 100 -2.58 -6.60 -1.74
CA LEU A 100 -2.67 -8.06 -1.58
C LEU A 100 -4.12 -8.56 -1.51
N TYR A 101 -4.99 -7.84 -0.80
CA TYR A 101 -6.42 -8.11 -0.75
C TYR A 101 -7.08 -8.00 -2.13
N ILE A 102 -6.81 -6.93 -2.87
CA ILE A 102 -7.35 -6.73 -4.23
C ILE A 102 -6.80 -7.76 -5.22
N ALA A 103 -5.53 -8.15 -5.07
CA ALA A 103 -4.93 -9.24 -5.83
C ALA A 103 -5.49 -10.63 -5.49
N GLY A 104 -6.36 -10.74 -4.48
CA GLY A 104 -6.98 -12.01 -4.07
C GLY A 104 -6.01 -12.96 -3.36
N ARG A 105 -4.93 -12.43 -2.76
CA ARG A 105 -4.03 -13.22 -1.91
C ARG A 105 -4.59 -13.46 -0.52
N THR A 106 -5.52 -12.60 -0.09
CA THR A 106 -6.17 -12.66 1.22
C THR A 106 -7.66 -12.32 1.08
N ASN A 107 -8.46 -12.71 2.07
CA ASN A 107 -9.90 -12.47 2.10
C ASN A 107 -10.24 -11.11 2.71
N THR A 108 -9.34 -10.56 3.53
CA THR A 108 -9.51 -9.26 4.18
C THR A 108 -8.27 -8.39 4.02
N ILE A 109 -8.44 -7.07 4.20
CA ILE A 109 -7.34 -6.10 4.23
C ILE A 109 -6.41 -6.41 5.42
N ALA A 110 -6.96 -6.74 6.59
CA ALA A 110 -6.18 -7.09 7.78
C ALA A 110 -5.26 -8.29 7.54
N GLU A 111 -5.75 -9.37 6.93
CA GLU A 111 -4.91 -10.50 6.50
C GLU A 111 -3.83 -10.06 5.50
N GLY A 112 -4.18 -9.16 4.57
CA GLY A 112 -3.23 -8.60 3.62
C GLY A 112 -2.10 -7.83 4.30
N ILE A 113 -2.43 -7.05 5.34
CA ILE A 113 -1.46 -6.32 6.16
C ILE A 113 -0.54 -7.30 6.89
N SER A 114 -1.08 -8.35 7.51
CA SER A 114 -0.28 -9.39 8.17
C SER A 114 0.67 -10.09 7.20
N LEU A 115 0.22 -10.38 5.98
CA LEU A 115 1.06 -10.98 4.93
C LEU A 115 2.16 -10.02 4.45
N ALA A 116 1.86 -8.72 4.32
CA ALA A 116 2.84 -7.69 4.01
C ALA A 116 3.90 -7.55 5.13
N GLU A 117 3.46 -7.63 6.39
CA GLU A 117 4.33 -7.60 7.55
C GLU A 117 5.27 -8.81 7.58
N GLU A 118 4.75 -10.01 7.38
CA GLU A 118 5.56 -11.23 7.26
C GLU A 118 6.58 -11.11 6.11
N ALA A 119 6.17 -10.59 4.95
CA ALA A 119 7.06 -10.43 3.81
C ALA A 119 8.23 -9.48 4.10
N ILE A 120 7.99 -8.40 4.84
CA ILE A 120 9.04 -7.48 5.29
C ILE A 120 9.92 -8.13 6.36
N ASP A 121 9.34 -8.64 7.43
CA ASP A 121 10.09 -9.12 8.60
C ASP A 121 10.88 -10.40 8.33
N SER A 122 10.43 -11.23 7.38
CA SER A 122 11.18 -12.40 6.92
C SER A 122 12.29 -12.06 5.92
N GLY A 123 12.42 -10.80 5.49
CA GLY A 123 13.38 -10.37 4.48
C GLY A 123 13.02 -10.71 3.03
N LYS A 124 11.87 -11.36 2.80
CA LYS A 124 11.39 -11.70 1.44
C LYS A 124 11.20 -10.45 0.58
N ALA A 125 10.72 -9.35 1.16
CA ALA A 125 10.53 -8.08 0.46
C ALA A 125 11.87 -7.49 -0.03
N LEU A 126 12.91 -7.47 0.81
CA LEU A 126 14.25 -7.05 0.42
C LEU A 126 14.83 -7.97 -0.66
N MET A 127 14.67 -9.28 -0.50
CA MET A 127 15.15 -10.27 -1.47
C MET A 127 14.50 -10.06 -2.84
N GLN A 128 13.20 -9.73 -2.88
CA GLN A 128 12.50 -9.41 -4.12
C GLN A 128 13.06 -8.16 -4.80
N LEU A 129 13.42 -7.12 -4.04
CA LEU A 129 14.10 -5.94 -4.59
C LEU A 129 15.48 -6.30 -5.15
N GLN A 130 16.27 -7.11 -4.43
CA GLN A 130 17.59 -7.56 -4.91
C GLN A 130 17.48 -8.38 -6.20
N ASN A 131 16.49 -9.27 -6.27
CA ASN A 131 16.20 -10.04 -7.48
C ASN A 131 15.82 -9.12 -8.65
N PHE A 132 14.97 -8.12 -8.41
CA PHE A 132 14.61 -7.14 -9.44
C PHE A 132 15.83 -6.37 -9.94
N ILE A 133 16.70 -5.88 -9.03
CA ILE A 133 17.95 -5.18 -9.39
C ILE A 133 18.87 -6.07 -10.23
N ARG A 134 19.03 -7.34 -9.85
CA ARG A 134 19.85 -8.29 -10.59
C ARG A 134 19.28 -8.47 -12.01
N LEU A 135 18.01 -8.84 -12.12
CA LEU A 135 17.36 -9.11 -13.41
C LEU A 135 17.28 -7.89 -14.33
N SER A 136 17.15 -6.68 -13.79
CA SER A 136 17.08 -5.45 -14.60
C SER A 136 18.44 -4.99 -15.14
N ASN A 137 19.53 -5.46 -14.54
CA ASN A 137 20.90 -5.10 -14.91
C ASN A 137 21.65 -6.24 -15.61
N GLU A 138 21.03 -7.42 -15.76
CA GLU A 138 21.54 -8.49 -16.60
C GLU A 138 21.46 -8.04 -18.07
N GLU A 139 22.61 -8.00 -18.75
CA GLU A 139 22.64 -7.80 -20.20
C GLU A 139 21.93 -8.98 -20.88
N ARG A 140 21.05 -8.67 -21.85
CA ARG A 140 20.34 -9.69 -22.65
C ARG A 140 21.27 -10.42 -23.59
#